data_AF-A0A0R3WZ18-F1
#
_entry.id   AF-A0A0R3WZ18-F1
#
_cell.length_a   1.000
_cell.length_b   1.000
_cell.length_c   1.000
_cell.angle_alpha   90.00
_cell.angle_beta   90.00
_cell.angle_gamma   90.00
#
_symmetry.space_group_name_H-M   'P 1'
#
loop_
_entity.id
_entity.type
_entity.pdbx_description
1 polymer ?
#
loop_
_entity_poly.entity_id
_entity_poly.type
_entity_poly.pdbx_seq_one_letter_code
_entity_poly.pdbx_strand_id
1 'polypeptide(L)'
;MRKRRLSRTINLLTGQTDAPSDLVASKDTPVDARFLPPISHWHPNLTVNLIDDHTPWIRESVPSPINEYIKWYEPTNQYYPAVYINDFWNLNEEYMPVNKTTPELTFRLTVAPLSLFKWQLYLSQSMRKSWFPDLLGQTEDDKFNEDEDQDTMKKTFLETNPYLLGLTVVVSIIHSVFEMLAFKNGKSLLY
;
A
#
# COMPACT_ATOMS: atom_id res chain seq x y z
N MET A 1 6.80 13.16 -4.34
CA MET A 1 5.91 13.41 -5.49
C MET A 1 5.69 12.07 -6.18
N ARG A 2 4.44 11.62 -6.32
CA ARG A 2 4.14 10.34 -6.98
C ARG A 2 4.32 10.47 -8.48
N LYS A 3 5.14 9.62 -9.09
CA LYS A 3 5.30 9.54 -10.56
C LYS A 3 4.26 8.51 -11.06
N ARG A 4 3.68 8.72 -12.24
CA ARG A 4 2.81 7.73 -12.90
C ARG A 4 3.43 7.36 -14.24
N ARG A 5 3.39 6.06 -14.57
CA ARG A 5 3.91 5.53 -15.83
C ARG A 5 3.00 5.95 -16.98
N LEU A 6 3.63 6.35 -18.09
CA LEU A 6 2.92 6.57 -19.34
C LEU A 6 2.54 5.22 -19.95
N SER A 7 1.25 5.01 -20.17
CA SER A 7 0.79 3.86 -20.94
C SER A 7 0.86 4.18 -22.43
N ARG A 8 1.54 3.31 -23.17
CA ARG A 8 1.58 3.29 -24.65
C ARG A 8 0.90 2.05 -25.22
N THR A 9 0.34 1.20 -24.37
CA THR A 9 -0.28 -0.06 -24.78
C THR A 9 -1.69 0.22 -25.30
N ILE A 10 -1.92 -0.17 -26.55
CA ILE A 10 -3.22 -0.11 -27.20
C ILE A 10 -3.71 -1.55 -27.31
N ASN A 11 -4.94 -1.81 -26.91
CA ASN A 11 -5.57 -3.11 -27.10
C ASN A 11 -5.76 -3.35 -28.60
N LEU A 12 -5.11 -4.40 -29.13
CA LEU A 12 -5.07 -4.68 -30.56
C LEU A 12 -6.40 -5.20 -31.12
N LEU A 13 -7.34 -5.63 -30.26
CA LEU A 13 -8.65 -6.16 -30.65
C LEU A 13 -9.73 -5.08 -30.64
N THR A 14 -9.63 -4.11 -29.72
CA THR A 14 -10.65 -3.06 -29.54
C THR A 14 -10.17 -1.68 -30.00
N GLY A 15 -8.88 -1.50 -30.25
CA GLY A 15 -8.26 -0.21 -30.58
C GLY A 15 -8.31 0.82 -29.46
N GLN A 16 -8.77 0.43 -28.26
CA GLN A 16 -8.86 1.29 -27.08
C GLN A 16 -7.70 1.03 -26.13
N THR A 17 -7.38 2.03 -25.30
CA THR A 17 -6.36 1.91 -24.27
C THR A 17 -7.04 1.63 -22.93
N ASP A 18 -6.63 0.58 -22.22
CA ASP A 18 -7.19 0.21 -20.90
C ASP A 18 -6.70 1.15 -19.78
N ALA A 19 -5.67 1.95 -20.04
CA ALA A 19 -5.19 2.97 -19.12
C ALA A 19 -6.09 4.22 -19.15
N PRO A 20 -6.28 4.90 -18.00
CA PRO A 20 -7.08 6.12 -17.93
C PRO A 20 -6.49 7.19 -18.86
N SER A 21 -7.36 8.03 -19.42
CA SER A 21 -7.05 8.94 -20.53
C SER A 21 -5.94 9.96 -20.23
N ASP A 22 -5.66 10.22 -18.95
CA ASP A 22 -4.61 11.09 -18.44
C ASP A 22 -3.21 10.45 -18.48
N LEU A 23 -3.12 9.13 -18.62
CA LEU A 23 -1.86 8.37 -18.67
C LEU A 23 -1.43 7.94 -20.07
N VAL A 24 -2.25 8.18 -21.09
CA VAL A 24 -1.93 7.81 -22.47
C VAL A 24 -0.88 8.77 -23.03
N ALA A 25 0.25 8.23 -23.48
CA ALA A 25 1.28 9.06 -24.09
C ALA A 25 0.75 9.74 -25.36
N SER A 26 0.71 11.08 -25.33
CA SER A 26 0.43 11.87 -26.52
C SER A 26 1.57 11.70 -27.55
N LYS A 27 1.27 11.91 -28.84
CA LYS A 27 2.25 11.77 -29.93
C LYS A 27 3.48 12.66 -29.78
N ASP A 28 3.37 13.73 -28.98
CA ASP A 28 4.43 14.71 -28.71
C ASP A 28 5.35 14.31 -27.54
N THR A 29 5.04 13.23 -26.82
CA THR A 29 5.85 12.79 -25.67
C THR A 29 7.11 12.03 -26.15
N PRO A 30 8.33 12.44 -25.74
CA PRO A 30 9.58 11.81 -26.18
C PRO A 30 9.57 10.29 -25.97
N VAL A 31 10.11 9.54 -26.94
CA VAL A 31 10.13 8.06 -26.90
C VAL A 31 10.80 7.52 -25.62
N ASP A 32 11.76 8.27 -25.07
CA ASP A 32 12.51 7.90 -23.86
C ASP A 32 11.80 8.26 -22.53
N ALA A 33 10.72 9.05 -22.59
CA ALA A 33 9.93 9.38 -21.40
C ALA A 33 9.04 8.20 -21.00
N ARG A 34 9.49 7.44 -20.00
CA ARG A 34 8.74 6.32 -19.39
C ARG A 34 7.67 6.79 -18.39
N PHE A 35 7.88 7.96 -17.78
CA PHE A 35 7.01 8.54 -16.77
C PHE A 35 6.50 9.91 -17.23
N LEU A 36 5.29 10.27 -16.78
CA LEU A 36 4.83 11.65 -16.91
C LEU A 36 5.75 12.59 -16.12
N PRO A 37 5.89 13.86 -16.55
CA PRO A 37 6.52 14.86 -15.68
C PRO A 37 5.86 14.82 -14.31
N PRO A 38 6.62 14.91 -13.21
CA PRO A 38 6.09 14.74 -11.87
C PRO A 38 5.07 15.85 -11.58
N ILE A 39 3.79 15.49 -11.58
CA ILE A 39 2.69 16.38 -11.21
C ILE A 39 2.34 16.11 -9.75
N SER A 40 2.05 17.16 -8.99
CA SER A 40 1.55 17.00 -7.62
C SER A 40 0.15 16.43 -7.65
N HIS A 41 -0.10 15.39 -6.85
CA HIS A 41 -1.41 14.75 -6.76
C HIS A 41 -2.03 15.06 -5.39
N TRP A 42 -3.35 15.19 -5.37
CA TRP A 42 -4.14 15.50 -4.20
C TRP A 42 -5.06 14.33 -3.85
N HIS A 43 -5.14 14.00 -2.57
CA HIS A 43 -6.14 13.08 -2.05
C HIS A 43 -7.13 13.87 -1.19
N PRO A 44 -8.44 13.76 -1.42
CA PRO A 44 -9.41 14.55 -0.68
C PRO A 44 -9.55 14.12 0.78
N ASN A 45 -9.14 12.91 1.16
CA ASN A 45 -9.26 12.40 2.53
C ASN A 45 -7.90 12.35 3.24
N LEU A 46 -7.82 12.99 4.41
CA LEU A 46 -6.73 12.83 5.37
C LEU A 46 -7.29 12.18 6.64
N THR A 47 -6.81 10.98 6.94
CA THR A 47 -7.18 10.29 8.18
C THR A 47 -6.06 10.44 9.21
N VAL A 48 -6.38 10.98 10.37
CA VAL A 48 -5.47 11.10 11.51
C VAL A 48 -5.95 10.14 12.58
N ASN A 49 -5.11 9.15 12.88
CA ASN A 49 -5.41 8.14 13.86
C ASN A 49 -4.72 8.42 15.19
N LEU A 50 -5.49 8.47 16.28
CA LEU A 50 -4.95 8.42 17.63
C LEU A 50 -4.77 6.95 18.01
N ILE A 51 -3.55 6.56 18.35
CA ILE A 51 -3.29 5.16 18.67
C ILE A 51 -3.80 4.85 20.08
N ASP A 52 -4.69 3.87 20.16
CA ASP A 52 -5.16 3.30 21.41
C ASP A 52 -4.17 2.22 21.85
N ASP A 53 -3.31 2.62 22.79
CA ASP A 53 -2.21 1.82 23.30
C ASP A 53 -2.15 1.88 24.82
N HIS A 54 -2.20 0.71 25.44
CA HIS A 54 -2.10 0.52 26.90
C HIS A 54 -0.78 -0.15 27.32
N THR A 55 0.17 -0.27 26.41
CA THR A 55 1.47 -0.93 26.66
C THR A 55 2.39 0.02 27.41
N PRO A 56 2.98 -0.39 28.55
CA PRO A 56 3.93 0.45 29.28
C PRO A 56 5.29 0.45 28.59
N TRP A 57 5.43 1.22 27.52
CA TRP A 57 6.69 1.30 26.77
C TRP A 57 7.83 1.84 27.63
N ILE A 58 9.01 1.27 27.41
CA ILE A 58 10.30 1.76 27.91
C ILE A 58 11.13 2.16 26.70
N ARG A 59 11.86 3.28 26.77
CA ARG A 59 12.59 3.88 25.64
C ARG A 59 13.34 2.90 24.75
N GLU A 60 14.11 2.00 25.35
CA GLU A 60 14.97 1.06 24.63
C GLU A 60 14.28 -0.28 24.30
N SER A 61 13.03 -0.48 24.75
CA SER A 61 12.28 -1.72 24.53
C SER A 61 11.21 -1.59 23.46
N VAL A 62 11.07 -0.42 22.84
CA VAL A 62 10.07 -0.22 21.77
C VAL A 62 10.57 -0.89 20.49
N PRO A 63 9.81 -1.84 19.91
CA PRO A 63 10.20 -2.49 18.68
C PRO A 63 10.16 -1.50 17.50
N SER A 64 11.09 -1.63 16.57
CA SER A 64 11.01 -0.97 15.27
C SER A 64 9.88 -1.60 14.44
N PRO A 65 9.08 -0.83 13.67
CA PRO A 65 9.14 0.61 13.38
C PRO A 65 8.45 1.55 14.39
N ILE A 66 7.80 1.02 15.42
CA ILE A 66 6.97 1.82 16.33
C ILE A 66 7.80 2.89 17.05
N ASN A 67 9.06 2.57 17.36
CA ASN A 67 10.01 3.46 18.03
C ASN A 67 10.16 4.82 17.33
N GLU A 68 10.02 4.89 16.01
CA GLU A 68 10.13 6.15 15.24
C GLU A 68 8.95 7.11 15.47
N TYR A 69 7.81 6.58 15.92
CA TYR A 69 6.57 7.35 16.11
C TYR A 69 6.32 7.73 17.57
N ILE A 70 7.05 7.13 18.52
CA ILE A 70 6.90 7.42 19.94
C ILE A 70 7.83 8.57 20.33
N LYS A 71 7.23 9.65 20.84
CA LYS A 71 7.96 10.80 21.40
C LYS A 71 7.99 10.72 22.92
N TRP A 72 9.17 10.90 23.49
CA TRP A 72 9.40 10.85 24.92
C TRP A 72 9.39 12.26 25.54
N TYR A 73 8.80 12.38 26.72
CA TYR A 73 8.87 13.56 27.56
C TYR A 73 9.99 13.35 28.59
N GLU A 74 11.08 14.09 28.41
CA GLU A 74 12.33 13.90 29.17
C GLU A 74 12.19 14.04 30.70
N PRO A 75 11.40 14.97 31.27
CA PRO A 75 11.36 15.18 32.72
C PRO A 75 10.74 14.02 33.53
N THR A 76 9.78 13.29 32.97
CA THR A 76 9.09 12.18 33.69
C THR A 76 9.34 10.83 33.03
N ASN A 77 10.11 10.78 31.94
CA ASN A 77 10.33 9.61 31.10
C ASN A 77 9.03 8.92 30.64
N GLN A 78 7.95 9.69 30.50
CA GLN A 78 6.68 9.27 29.93
C GLN A 78 6.67 9.49 28.42
N TYR A 79 5.77 8.83 27.70
CA TYR A 79 5.61 9.02 26.25
C TYR A 79 4.31 9.75 25.93
N TYR A 80 4.33 10.52 24.84
CA TYR A 80 3.14 11.14 24.29
C TYR A 80 2.29 10.12 23.54
N PRO A 81 0.95 10.26 23.53
CA PRO A 81 0.08 9.44 22.69
C PRO A 81 0.56 9.44 21.24
N ALA A 82 0.71 8.26 20.65
CA ALA A 82 1.13 8.14 19.27
C ALA A 82 0.02 8.62 18.34
N VAL A 83 0.39 9.44 17.36
CA VAL A 83 -0.51 9.95 16.32
C VAL A 83 0.03 9.48 14.98
N TYR A 84 -0.83 8.84 14.20
CA TYR A 84 -0.48 8.27 12.91
C TYR A 84 -1.31 8.91 11.81
N ILE A 85 -0.63 9.54 10.85
CA ILE A 85 -1.26 10.02 9.62
C ILE A 85 -1.46 8.79 8.73
N ASN A 86 -2.71 8.39 8.56
CA ASN A 86 -3.06 7.16 7.87
C ASN A 86 -3.44 7.42 6.43
N ASP A 87 -2.57 6.97 5.53
CA ASP A 87 -2.78 6.93 4.09
C ASP A 87 -2.94 5.49 3.56
N PHE A 88 -3.07 4.50 4.46
CA PHE A 88 -3.05 3.09 4.09
C PHE A 88 -4.17 2.71 3.11
N TRP A 89 -5.38 3.22 3.33
CA TRP A 89 -6.55 2.93 2.50
C TRP A 89 -6.76 3.94 1.36
N ASN A 90 -5.81 4.86 1.13
CA ASN A 90 -5.89 5.78 0.01
C ASN A 90 -5.43 5.04 -1.25
N LEU A 91 -6.37 4.74 -2.15
CA LEU A 91 -6.06 4.04 -3.40
C LEU A 91 -5.42 5.00 -4.39
N ASN A 92 -4.57 4.49 -5.28
CA ASN A 92 -3.89 5.34 -6.27
C ASN A 92 -4.87 6.00 -7.25
N GLU A 93 -5.98 5.33 -7.57
CA GLU A 93 -7.03 5.84 -8.44
C GLU A 93 -7.81 7.04 -7.87
N GLU A 94 -7.79 7.23 -6.55
CA GLU A 94 -8.49 8.32 -5.86
C GLU A 94 -7.70 9.64 -5.86
N TYR A 95 -6.43 9.59 -6.26
CA TYR A 95 -5.58 10.77 -6.33
C TYR A 95 -5.85 11.57 -7.60
N MET A 96 -6.17 12.86 -7.43
CA MET A 96 -6.42 13.78 -8.54
C MET A 96 -5.20 14.66 -8.84
N PRO A 97 -4.87 14.94 -10.11
CA PRO A 97 -3.75 15.81 -10.46
C PRO A 97 -4.07 17.27 -10.10
N VAL A 98 -3.12 17.94 -9.45
CA VAL A 98 -3.18 19.38 -9.15
C VAL A 98 -2.69 20.15 -10.37
N ASN A 99 -3.59 20.82 -11.07
CA ASN A 99 -3.31 21.57 -12.28
C ASN A 99 -4.05 22.93 -12.29
N LYS A 100 -3.85 23.75 -13.32
CA LYS A 100 -4.49 25.08 -13.44
C LYS A 100 -6.01 25.02 -13.63
N THR A 101 -6.57 23.87 -14.02
CA THR A 101 -8.01 23.70 -14.27
C THR A 101 -8.80 23.34 -13.02
N THR A 102 -8.12 22.98 -11.93
CA THR A 102 -8.75 22.58 -10.66
C THR A 102 -8.33 23.53 -9.53
N PRO A 103 -8.88 24.77 -9.48
CA PRO A 103 -8.49 25.77 -8.48
C PRO A 103 -8.99 25.46 -7.07
N GLU A 104 -10.04 24.65 -6.94
CA GLU A 104 -10.64 24.26 -5.67
C GLU A 104 -10.45 22.77 -5.43
N LEU A 105 -9.96 22.41 -4.25
CA LEU A 105 -9.71 21.04 -3.83
C LEU A 105 -10.56 20.75 -2.60
N THR A 106 -11.37 19.71 -2.67
CA THR A 106 -12.14 19.24 -1.51
C THR A 106 -11.20 18.56 -0.52
N PHE A 107 -11.35 18.90 0.76
CA PHE A 107 -10.58 18.30 1.86
C PHE A 107 -11.52 17.76 2.93
N ARG A 108 -11.30 16.51 3.35
CA ARG A 108 -12.01 15.80 4.40
C ARG A 108 -11.00 15.33 5.43
N LEU A 109 -11.16 15.80 6.66
CA LEU A 109 -10.36 15.37 7.80
C LEU A 109 -11.16 14.34 8.60
N THR A 110 -10.62 13.14 8.73
CA THR A 110 -11.19 12.09 9.58
C THR A 110 -10.29 11.89 10.78
N VAL A 111 -10.82 11.98 11.99
CA VAL A 111 -10.08 11.68 13.23
C VAL A 111 -10.72 10.49 13.92
N ALA A 112 -9.96 9.42 14.10
CA ALA A 112 -10.47 8.17 14.69
C ALA A 112 -9.42 7.49 15.57
N PRO A 113 -9.83 6.70 16.58
CA PRO A 113 -8.89 5.85 17.29
C PRO A 113 -8.48 4.64 16.44
N LEU A 114 -7.23 4.20 16.57
CA LEU A 114 -6.70 3.01 15.90
C LEU A 114 -6.03 2.09 16.92
N SER A 115 -6.36 0.80 16.89
CA SER A 115 -5.73 -0.17 17.79
C SER A 115 -4.25 -0.39 17.43
N LEU A 116 -3.43 -0.68 18.45
CA LEU A 116 -2.01 -0.99 18.30
C LEU A 116 -1.73 -2.07 17.25
N PHE A 117 -2.52 -3.16 17.23
CA PHE A 117 -2.33 -4.25 16.27
C PHE A 117 -2.53 -3.80 14.81
N LYS A 118 -3.59 -3.02 14.54
CA LYS A 118 -3.83 -2.50 13.17
C LYS A 118 -2.72 -1.55 12.77
N TRP A 119 -2.26 -0.72 13.70
CA TRP A 119 -1.17 0.19 13.46
C TRP A 119 0.14 -0.54 13.13
N GLN A 120 0.51 -1.57 13.90
CA GLN A 120 1.66 -2.43 13.60
C GLN A 120 1.56 -3.08 12.21
N LEU A 121 0.38 -3.57 11.84
CA LEU A 121 0.15 -4.14 10.52
C LEU A 121 0.39 -3.10 9.41
N TYR A 122 -0.12 -1.87 9.57
CA TYR A 122 0.08 -0.80 8.60
C TYR A 122 1.56 -0.38 8.49
N LEU A 123 2.23 -0.20 9.63
CA LEU A 123 3.65 0.14 9.65
C LEU A 123 4.51 -0.94 9.00
N SER A 124 4.22 -2.23 9.23
CA SER A 124 4.97 -3.35 8.63
C SER A 124 4.94 -3.32 7.08
N GLN A 125 3.86 -2.80 6.50
CA GLN A 125 3.73 -2.64 5.05
C GLN A 125 4.47 -1.39 4.56
N SER A 126 4.34 -0.26 5.27
CA SER A 126 5.09 0.96 4.95
C SER A 126 6.60 0.75 5.02
N MET A 127 7.05 -0.03 5.99
CA MET A 127 8.45 -0.41 6.11
C MET A 127 8.86 -1.17 4.85
N ARG A 128 8.17 -2.26 4.50
CA ARG A 128 8.51 -3.05 3.30
C ARG A 128 8.72 -2.19 2.05
N LYS A 129 7.91 -1.17 1.83
CA LYS A 129 8.07 -0.24 0.70
C LYS A 129 9.36 0.58 0.72
N SER A 130 9.85 0.92 1.91
CA SER A 130 10.93 1.91 2.08
C SER A 130 12.31 1.27 2.23
N TRP A 131 12.45 0.11 2.90
CA TRP A 131 13.78 -0.48 3.16
C TRP A 131 14.14 -1.66 2.25
N PHE A 132 13.17 -2.51 1.88
CA PHE A 132 13.48 -3.71 1.09
C PHE A 132 13.97 -3.36 -0.32
N PRO A 133 13.33 -2.43 -1.06
CA PRO A 133 13.77 -2.08 -2.40
C PRO A 133 15.15 -1.41 -2.44
N ASP A 134 15.44 -0.53 -1.48
CA ASP A 134 16.74 0.17 -1.38
C ASP A 134 17.88 -0.80 -1.01
N LEU A 135 17.60 -1.79 -0.17
CA LEU A 135 18.57 -2.82 0.21
C LEU A 135 18.86 -3.80 -0.93
N LEU A 136 17.86 -4.16 -1.73
CA LEU A 136 17.98 -5.12 -2.83
C LEU A 136 18.45 -4.48 -4.14
N GLY A 137 18.68 -3.17 -4.17
CA GLY A 137 19.04 -2.44 -5.40
C GLY A 137 17.95 -2.52 -6.47
N GLN A 138 16.69 -2.65 -6.05
CA GLN A 138 15.56 -2.70 -6.97
C GLN A 138 15.48 -1.43 -7.81
N THR A 139 15.15 -1.59 -9.08
CA THR A 139 15.02 -0.47 -10.01
C THR A 139 13.77 0.36 -9.66
N GLU A 140 13.69 1.61 -10.14
CA GLU A 140 12.46 2.39 -9.98
C GLU A 140 11.24 1.65 -10.55
N ASP A 141 11.42 0.90 -11.64
CA ASP A 141 10.37 0.12 -12.29
C ASP A 141 9.81 -1.00 -11.37
N ASP A 142 10.67 -1.67 -10.59
CA ASP A 142 10.24 -2.72 -9.65
C ASP A 142 9.38 -2.13 -8.51
N LYS A 143 9.79 -0.98 -7.97
CA LYS A 143 9.04 -0.27 -6.92
C LYS A 143 7.64 0.15 -7.39
N PHE A 144 7.52 0.57 -8.65
CA PHE A 144 6.22 0.93 -9.23
C PHE A 144 5.28 -0.27 -9.33
N ASN A 145 5.80 -1.44 -9.76
CA ASN A 145 4.99 -2.65 -9.86
C ASN A 145 4.52 -3.12 -8.48
N GLU A 146 5.40 -3.10 -7.46
CA GLU A 146 5.02 -3.45 -6.08
C GLU A 146 3.91 -2.54 -5.52
N ASP A 147 3.96 -1.23 -5.84
CA ASP A 147 2.92 -0.27 -5.45
C ASP A 147 1.58 -0.53 -6.16
N GLU A 148 1.59 -0.90 -7.44
CA GLU A 148 0.40 -1.24 -8.23
C GLU A 148 -0.24 -2.56 -7.75
N ASP A 149 0.58 -3.58 -7.46
CA ASP A 149 0.13 -4.85 -6.91
C ASP A 149 -0.54 -4.65 -5.55
N GLN A 150 0.06 -3.83 -4.68
CA GLN A 150 -0.52 -3.55 -3.37
C GLN A 150 -1.87 -2.82 -3.49
N ASP A 151 -1.97 -1.85 -4.39
CA ASP A 151 -3.21 -1.10 -4.63
C ASP A 151 -4.32 -2.02 -5.16
N THR A 152 -3.97 -2.91 -6.10
CA THR A 152 -4.87 -3.95 -6.64
C THR A 152 -5.35 -4.89 -5.55
N MET A 153 -4.46 -5.29 -4.63
CA MET A 153 -4.83 -6.15 -3.49
C MET A 153 -5.80 -5.43 -2.55
N LYS A 154 -5.53 -4.15 -2.21
CA LYS A 154 -6.43 -3.32 -1.39
C LYS A 154 -7.80 -3.15 -2.04
N LYS A 155 -7.83 -2.85 -3.34
CA LYS A 155 -9.05 -2.74 -4.12
C LYS A 155 -9.85 -4.04 -4.09
N THR A 156 -9.19 -5.18 -4.31
CA THR A 156 -9.82 -6.50 -4.21
C THR A 156 -10.47 -6.71 -2.84
N PHE A 157 -9.80 -6.35 -1.74
CA PHE A 157 -10.40 -6.46 -0.40
C PHE A 157 -11.58 -5.52 -0.17
N LEU A 158 -11.57 -4.32 -0.76
CA LEU A 158 -12.65 -3.34 -0.61
C LEU A 158 -13.87 -3.69 -1.46
N GLU A 159 -13.67 -4.20 -2.67
CA GLU A 159 -14.73 -4.49 -3.64
C GLU A 159 -15.31 -5.91 -3.46
N THR A 160 -14.53 -6.85 -2.94
CA THR A 160 -14.97 -8.25 -2.80
C THR A 160 -15.78 -8.45 -1.52
N ASN A 161 -16.82 -9.29 -1.59
CA ASN A 161 -17.55 -9.72 -0.42
C ASN A 161 -16.64 -10.51 0.55
N PRO A 162 -16.52 -10.12 1.83
CA PRO A 162 -15.61 -10.76 2.78
C PRO A 162 -15.93 -12.25 3.01
N TYR A 163 -17.17 -12.69 2.86
CA TYR A 163 -17.54 -14.10 2.96
C TYR A 163 -16.98 -14.93 1.80
N LEU A 164 -17.03 -14.38 0.58
CA LEU A 164 -16.49 -15.06 -0.61
C LEU A 164 -14.97 -15.11 -0.55
N LEU A 165 -14.33 -14.01 -0.17
CA LEU A 165 -12.88 -13.95 0.04
C LEU A 165 -12.44 -14.95 1.14
N GLY A 166 -13.16 -15.01 2.25
CA GLY A 166 -12.91 -15.99 3.31
C GLY A 166 -12.98 -17.43 2.81
N LEU A 167 -14.00 -17.76 2.01
CA LEU A 167 -14.11 -19.08 1.38
C LEU A 167 -12.91 -19.38 0.48
N THR A 168 -12.45 -18.43 -0.34
CA THR A 168 -11.29 -18.65 -1.21
C THR A 168 -10.03 -18.98 -0.40
N VAL A 169 -9.79 -18.26 0.70
CA VAL A 169 -8.63 -18.52 1.57
C VAL A 169 -8.73 -19.89 2.23
N VAL A 170 -9.91 -20.27 2.72
CA VAL A 170 -10.12 -21.59 3.34
C VAL A 170 -9.89 -22.71 2.34
N VAL A 171 -10.46 -22.60 1.12
CA VAL A 171 -10.26 -23.59 0.06
C VAL A 171 -8.78 -23.69 -0.34
N SER A 172 -8.08 -22.56 -0.46
CA SER A 172 -6.63 -22.55 -0.74
C SER A 172 -5.82 -23.24 0.35
N ILE A 173 -6.10 -22.97 1.64
CA ILE A 173 -5.40 -23.63 2.75
C ILE A 173 -5.65 -25.14 2.72
N ILE A 174 -6.90 -25.56 2.51
CA ILE A 174 -7.25 -26.98 2.42
C ILE A 174 -6.50 -27.64 1.25
N HIS A 175 -6.43 -26.97 0.10
CA HIS A 175 -5.69 -27.46 -1.06
C HIS A 175 -4.20 -27.60 -0.73
N SER A 176 -3.57 -26.58 -0.16
CA SER A 176 -2.15 -26.62 0.23
C SER A 176 -1.86 -27.72 1.27
N VAL A 177 -2.78 -27.98 2.20
CA VAL A 177 -2.65 -29.08 3.17
C VAL A 177 -2.75 -30.43 2.48
N PHE A 178 -3.71 -30.63 1.56
CA PHE A 178 -3.82 -31.87 0.80
C PHE A 178 -2.60 -32.12 -0.07
N GLU A 179 -2.07 -31.09 -0.73
CA GLU A 179 -0.82 -31.19 -1.47
C GLU A 179 0.34 -31.59 -0.53
N MET A 180 0.47 -30.94 0.62
CA MET A 180 1.51 -31.28 1.62
C MET A 180 1.41 -32.73 2.10
N LEU A 181 0.19 -33.20 2.40
CA LEU A 181 -0.07 -34.59 2.82
C LEU A 181 0.20 -35.59 1.68
N ALA A 182 -0.18 -35.25 0.45
CA ALA A 182 0.10 -36.06 -0.73
C ALA A 182 1.60 -36.20 -0.96
N PHE A 183 2.39 -35.13 -0.83
CA PHE A 183 3.85 -35.19 -0.92
C PHE A 183 4.50 -36.04 0.19
N LYS A 184 3.92 -36.03 1.39
CA LYS A 184 4.42 -36.85 2.51
C LYS A 184 4.11 -38.34 2.30
N ASN A 185 2.92 -38.67 1.79
CA ASN A 185 2.49 -40.06 1.60
C ASN A 185 2.99 -40.69 0.29
N GLY A 186 3.24 -39.89 -0.76
CA GLY A 186 3.80 -40.36 -2.03
C GLY A 186 5.24 -40.87 -1.91
N LYS A 187 6.02 -40.41 -0.91
CA LYS A 187 7.40 -40.88 -0.68
C LYS A 187 7.50 -42.21 0.08
N SER A 188 6.40 -42.69 0.67
CA SER A 188 6.37 -43.98 1.40
C SER A 188 6.15 -45.20 0.50
N LEU A 189 5.84 -45.00 -0.79
CA LEU A 189 5.51 -46.05 -1.76
C LEU A 189 6.67 -46.41 -2.72
N LEU A 190 7.87 -45.85 -2.50
CA LEU A 190 9.07 -46.08 -3.32
C LEU A 190 10.27 -46.68 -2.55
N TYR A 191 10.02 -47.34 -1.42
CA TYR A 191 10.99 -48.18 -0.72
C TYR A 191 10.40 -49.54 -0.38
#